data_AF-A0A7X9AFF4-F1
#
_entry.id   AF-A0A7X9AFF4-F1
#
_cell.length_a   1.000
_cell.length_b   1.000
_cell.length_c   1.000
_cell.angle_alpha   90.00
_cell.angle_beta   90.00
_cell.angle_gamma   90.00
#
_symmetry.space_group_name_H-M   'P 1'
#
loop_
_entity.id
_entity.type
_entity.pdbx_description
1 polymer ?
#
loop_
_entity_poly.entity_id
_entity_poly.type
_entity_poly.pdbx_seq_one_letter_code
_entity_poly.pdbx_strand_id
1 'polypeptide(L)'
;MRILHVITRLIHGGAQRNTMMCAAEQARRGHEVTLVTGPEAGPEGSLLEEAAQDPYRLIVLPDLVRDPSPARDLRALVELWKLMGDHQFQVVH
;
A
#
# COMPACT_ATOMS: atom_id res chain seq x y z
N MET A 1 -13.01 -9.79 -5.92
CA MET A 1 -13.01 -8.36 -6.31
C MET A 1 -11.57 -7.89 -6.43
N ARG A 2 -11.31 -6.85 -7.22
CA ARG A 2 -10.00 -6.17 -7.28
C ARG A 2 -10.00 -5.01 -6.28
N ILE A 3 -9.16 -5.10 -5.26
CA ILE A 3 -9.12 -4.16 -4.13
C ILE A 3 -7.73 -3.55 -4.04
N LEU A 4 -7.67 -2.22 -3.95
CA LEU A 4 -6.44 -1.47 -3.72
C LEU A 4 -6.45 -0.91 -2.30
N HIS A 5 -5.38 -1.14 -1.54
CA HIS A 5 -5.10 -0.43 -0.29
C HIS A 5 -3.92 0.49 -0.51
N VAL A 6 -4.03 1.76 -0.11
CA VAL A 6 -2.92 2.72 -0.21
C VAL A 6 -2.57 3.25 1.17
N ILE A 7 -1.29 3.13 1.56
CA ILE A 7 -0.77 3.68 2.81
C ILE A 7 0.58 4.34 2.56
N THR A 8 0.92 5.43 3.24
CA THR A 8 2.19 6.13 2.92
C THR A 8 3.43 5.46 3.52
N ARG A 9 3.27 4.61 4.55
CA ARG A 9 4.38 3.91 5.20
C ARG A 9 3.90 2.67 5.95
N LEU A 10 4.71 1.63 5.94
CA LEU A 10 4.52 0.41 6.71
C LEU A 10 5.52 0.34 7.85
N ILE A 11 5.21 1.01 8.95
CA ILE A 11 6.00 1.00 10.19
C ILE A 11 5.31 0.16 11.27
N HIS A 12 6.04 -0.27 12.31
CA HIS A 12 5.42 -0.95 13.44
C HIS A 12 4.45 -0.02 14.17
N GLY A 13 3.15 -0.20 13.90
CA GLY A 13 2.08 0.61 14.46
C GLY A 13 0.72 -0.10 14.39
N GLY A 14 -0.26 0.42 15.13
CA GLY A 14 -1.59 -0.19 15.21
C GLY A 14 -2.35 -0.13 13.89
N ALA A 15 -2.39 1.04 13.25
CA ALA A 15 -3.13 1.26 12.01
C ALA A 15 -2.52 0.46 10.83
N GLN A 16 -1.19 0.44 10.73
CA GLN A 16 -0.45 -0.25 9.67
C GLN A 16 -0.69 -1.76 9.73
N ARG A 17 -0.63 -2.35 10.93
CA ARG A 17 -0.97 -3.76 11.13
C ARG A 17 -2.42 -4.06 10.77
N ASN A 18 -3.34 -3.18 11.12
CA ASN A 18 -4.74 -3.36 10.73
C ASN A 18 -4.90 -3.39 9.21
N THR A 19 -4.29 -2.44 8.48
CA THR A 19 -4.32 -2.43 7.00
C THR A 19 -3.76 -3.72 6.42
N MET A 20 -2.59 -4.18 6.88
CA MET A 20 -1.99 -5.43 6.41
C MET A 20 -2.89 -6.65 6.70
N MET A 21 -3.41 -6.77 7.93
CA MET A 21 -4.29 -7.89 8.31
C MET A 21 -5.58 -7.89 7.50
N CYS A 22 -6.20 -6.72 7.29
CA CYS A 22 -7.39 -6.60 6.46
C CYS A 22 -7.11 -6.98 5.01
N ALA A 23 -6.03 -6.47 4.41
CA ALA A 23 -5.62 -6.79 3.05
C ALA A 23 -5.33 -8.29 2.88
N ALA A 24 -4.60 -8.88 3.83
CA ALA A 24 -4.27 -10.31 3.84
C ALA A 24 -5.53 -11.17 3.94
N GLU A 25 -6.45 -10.83 4.85
CA GLU A 25 -7.69 -11.58 5.02
C GLU A 25 -8.61 -11.46 3.80
N GLN A 26 -8.71 -10.28 3.18
CA GLN A 26 -9.44 -10.11 1.93
C GLN A 26 -8.84 -10.98 0.80
N ALA A 27 -7.51 -11.04 0.70
CA ALA A 27 -6.84 -11.91 -0.27
C ALA A 27 -7.11 -13.39 0.00
N ARG A 28 -7.04 -13.84 1.26
CA ARG A 28 -7.36 -15.22 1.67
C ARG A 28 -8.80 -15.62 1.34
N ARG A 29 -9.74 -14.66 1.31
CA ARG A 29 -11.13 -14.85 0.88
C ARG A 29 -11.33 -14.89 -0.63
N GLY A 30 -10.25 -14.89 -1.43
CA GLY A 30 -10.29 -14.99 -2.87
C GLY A 30 -10.47 -13.65 -3.59
N HIS A 31 -10.12 -12.53 -2.96
CA HIS A 31 -10.05 -11.23 -3.64
C HIS A 31 -8.65 -10.98 -4.20
N GLU A 32 -8.58 -10.27 -5.32
CA GLU A 32 -7.33 -9.77 -5.89
C GLU A 32 -6.97 -8.48 -5.17
N VAL A 33 -6.09 -8.57 -4.18
CA VAL A 33 -5.71 -7.43 -3.34
C VAL A 33 -4.33 -6.92 -3.74
N THR A 34 -4.20 -5.60 -3.90
CA THR A 34 -2.92 -4.90 -4.04
C THR A 34 -2.76 -3.92 -2.88
N LEU A 35 -1.64 -3.99 -2.18
CA LEU A 35 -1.24 -3.02 -1.15
C LEU A 35 -0.12 -2.15 -1.72
N VAL A 36 -0.34 -0.85 -1.77
CA VAL A 36 0.65 0.16 -2.17
C VAL A 36 1.17 0.87 -0.93
N THR A 37 2.50 0.98 -0.83
CA THR A 37 3.17 1.69 0.27
C THR A 37 4.34 2.55 -0.20
N GLY A 38 4.72 3.53 0.63
CA GLY A 38 6.02 4.18 0.54
C GLY A 38 7.17 3.33 1.08
N PRO A 39 8.43 3.69 0.76
CA PRO A 39 9.64 3.00 1.25
C PRO A 39 10.03 3.37 2.68
N GLU A 40 9.37 4.38 3.27
CA GLU A 40 9.77 4.94 4.56
C GLU A 40 9.67 3.92 5.71
N ALA A 41 10.78 3.77 6.43
CA ALA A 41 10.84 3.15 7.75
C ALA A 41 10.75 4.22 8.85
N GLY A 42 10.11 3.88 9.97
CA GLY A 42 10.04 4.73 11.16
C GLY A 42 11.09 4.31 12.20
N PRO A 43 11.28 5.11 13.27
CA PRO A 43 12.09 4.68 14.43
C PRO A 43 11.56 3.39 15.07
N GLU A 44 10.29 3.08 14.86
CA GLU A 44 9.66 1.84 15.31
C GLU A 44 10.04 0.61 14.47
N GLY A 45 10.71 0.82 13.33
CA GLY A 45 11.07 -0.21 12.34
C GLY A 45 10.10 -0.27 11.15
N SER A 46 10.26 -1.28 10.29
CA SER A 46 9.50 -1.46 9.05
C SER A 46 8.78 -2.81 9.03
N LEU A 47 7.52 -2.80 8.59
CA LEU A 47 6.71 -3.99 8.33
C LEU A 47 6.77 -4.45 6.86
N LEU A 48 7.64 -3.86 6.02
CA LEU A 48 7.72 -4.19 4.60
C LEU A 48 8.05 -5.66 4.35
N GLU A 49 8.97 -6.23 5.12
CA GLU A 49 9.35 -7.63 4.99
C GLU A 49 8.19 -8.56 5.35
N GLU A 50 7.47 -8.24 6.42
CA GLU A 50 6.26 -8.97 6.84
C GLU A 50 5.17 -8.88 5.76
N ALA A 51 4.94 -7.67 5.23
CA ALA A 51 3.95 -7.44 4.18
C ALA A 51 4.26 -8.17 2.88
N ALA A 52 5.55 -8.36 2.55
CA ALA A 52 5.96 -9.09 1.37
C ALA A 52 5.67 -10.60 1.46
N GLN A 53 5.40 -11.15 2.66
CA GLN A 53 5.06 -12.56 2.86
C GLN A 53 3.55 -12.85 2.80
N ASP A 54 2.71 -11.81 2.74
CA ASP A 54 1.26 -11.97 2.74
C ASP A 54 0.72 -12.30 1.32
N PRO A 55 -0.51 -12.86 1.22
CA PRO A 55 -1.08 -13.35 -0.05
C PRO A 55 -1.59 -12.24 -1.00
N TYR A 56 -1.32 -10.97 -0.73
CA TYR A 56 -1.64 -9.85 -1.61
C TYR A 56 -0.42 -9.40 -2.43
N ARG A 57 -0.66 -8.62 -3.49
CA ARG A 57 0.42 -7.98 -4.24
C ARG A 57 0.91 -6.74 -3.50
N LEU A 58 2.17 -6.72 -3.08
CA LEU A 58 2.81 -5.52 -2.51
C LEU A 58 3.48 -4.69 -3.61
N ILE A 59 3.26 -3.37 -3.60
CA ILE A 59 3.92 -2.40 -4.48
C ILE A 59 4.50 -1.29 -3.61
N VAL A 60 5.78 -0.99 -3.81
CA VAL A 60 6.44 0.15 -3.16
C VAL A 60 6.59 1.29 -4.17
N LEU A 61 5.97 2.44 -3.89
CA LEU A 61 6.11 3.66 -4.68
C LEU A 61 7.09 4.62 -3.97
N PRO A 62 8.27 4.89 -4.53
CA PRO A 62 9.30 5.68 -3.87
C PRO A 62 8.87 7.10 -3.48
N ASP A 63 8.01 7.71 -4.29
CA ASP A 63 7.53 9.08 -4.08
C ASP A 63 6.28 9.15 -3.18
N LEU A 64 5.70 8.01 -2.77
CA LEU A 64 4.59 7.98 -1.81
C LEU A 64 5.13 8.14 -0.39
N VAL A 65 5.29 9.38 0.05
CA VAL A 65 5.92 9.75 1.33
C VAL A 65 4.89 10.21 2.37
N ARG A 66 5.23 10.11 3.66
CA ARG A 66 4.31 10.53 4.75
C ARG A 66 4.22 12.05 4.87
N ASP A 67 5.36 12.71 4.72
CA ASP A 67 5.49 14.16 4.84
C ASP A 67 5.16 14.82 3.49
N PRO A 68 4.24 15.82 3.47
CA PRO A 68 3.84 16.47 2.23
C PRO A 68 5.03 17.06 1.46
N SER A 69 5.09 16.79 0.16
CA SER A 69 6.15 17.24 -0.73
C SER A 69 5.58 17.44 -2.14
N PRO A 70 5.33 18.68 -2.59
CA PRO A 70 4.58 18.93 -3.83
C PRO A 70 5.10 18.18 -5.07
N ALA A 71 6.42 18.06 -5.20
CA ALA A 71 7.04 17.35 -6.31
C ALA A 71 6.86 15.83 -6.22
N ARG A 72 6.97 15.24 -5.02
CA ARG A 72 6.76 13.80 -4.81
C ARG A 72 5.29 13.45 -4.82
N ASP A 73 4.44 14.26 -4.20
CA ASP A 73 2.99 14.10 -4.19
C ASP A 73 2.44 14.06 -5.63
N LEU A 74 2.93 14.94 -6.52
CA LEU A 74 2.53 14.91 -7.92
C LEU A 74 2.98 13.63 -8.63
N ARG A 75 4.20 13.14 -8.35
CA ARG A 75 4.71 11.88 -8.93
C ARG A 75 3.91 10.67 -8.42
N ALA A 76 3.71 10.57 -7.11
CA ALA A 76 2.92 9.54 -6.47
C ALA A 76 1.47 9.54 -7.01
N LEU A 77 0.86 10.72 -7.19
CA LEU A 77 -0.47 10.85 -7.78
C LEU A 77 -0.52 10.30 -9.20
N VAL A 78 0.45 10.63 -10.05
CA VAL A 78 0.52 10.12 -11.43
C VAL A 78 0.73 8.61 -11.45
N GLU A 79 1.60 8.08 -10.60
CA GLU A 79 1.85 6.63 -10.51
C GLU A 79 0.62 5.87 -10.01
N LEU A 80 -0.03 6.37 -8.96
CA LEU A 80 -1.29 5.82 -8.45
C LEU A 80 -2.41 5.87 -9.50
N TRP A 81 -2.52 6.98 -10.23
CA TRP A 81 -3.52 7.12 -11.30
C TRP A 81 -3.30 6.10 -12.43
N LYS A 82 -2.06 5.91 -12.87
CA LYS A 82 -1.70 4.88 -13.85
C LYS A 82 -2.03 3.48 -13.34
N LEU A 83 -1.60 3.17 -12.11
CA LEU A 83 -1.87 1.88 -11.47
C LEU A 83 -3.38 1.58 -11.42
N MET A 84 -4.19 2.58 -11.05
CA MET A 84 -5.64 2.42 -11.00
C MET A 84 -6.26 2.23 -12.39
N GLY A 85 -5.78 2.95 -13.40
CA GLY A 85 -6.21 2.81 -14.79
C GLY A 85 -5.91 1.44 -15.39
N ASP A 86 -4.73 0.88 -15.08
CA ASP A 86 -4.25 -0.37 -15.67
C ASP A 86 -4.91 -1.61 -15.06
N HIS A 87 -5.36 -1.54 -13.80
CA HIS A 87 -5.78 -2.72 -13.03
C HIS A 87 -7.27 -2.78 -12.70
N GLN A 88 -8.09 -1.79 -13.11
CA GLN A 88 -9.55 -1.79 -12.94
C GLN A 88 -10.01 -2.19 -11.51
N PHE A 89 -9.43 -1.54 -10.49
CA PHE A 89 -9.85 -1.75 -9.10
C PHE A 89 -11.32 -1.37 -8.91
N GLN A 90 -12.02 -2.17 -8.13
CA GLN A 90 -13.44 -1.98 -7.82
C GLN A 90 -13.63 -1.21 -6.50
N VAL A 91 -12.65 -1.31 -5.61
CA VAL A 91 -12.63 -0.62 -4.32
C VAL A 91 -11.21 -0.11 -4.06
N VAL A 92 -11.11 1.12 -3.55
CA VAL A 92 -9.86 1.71 -3.05
C VAL A 92 -10.06 2.07 -1.57
N HIS A 93 -9.17 1.58 -0.73
CA HIS A 93 -9.09 1.84 0.72
C HIS A 93 -7.90 2.74 1.05
#